data_AF-A0A3D1VNC1-F1
#
_entry.id   AF-A0A3D1VNC1-F1
#
_cell.length_a   1.000
_cell.length_b   1.000
_cell.length_c   1.000
_cell.angle_alpha   90.00
_cell.angle_beta   90.00
_cell.angle_gamma   90.00
#
_symmetry.space_group_name_H-M   'P 1'
#
loop_
_entity.id
_entity.type
_entity.pdbx_description
1 polymer ?
#
loop_
_entity_poly.entity_id
_entity_poly.type
_entity_poly.pdbx_seq_one_letter_code
_entity_poly.pdbx_strand_id
1 'polypeptide(L)'
;EEDFQLCLGIQGPEAGGKDISSKIENFKGMIGRVKKAYPNTSVFANTLRQVVNANTHLWGAILLEGDNWTIVEPREIRVLDRIGGGDGF
;
A
#
# COMPACT_ATOMS: atom_id res chain seq x y z
N GLU A 1 -4.66 2.87 -1.19
CA GLU A 1 -5.51 2.72 -2.38
C GLU A 1 -6.45 3.90 -2.53
N GLU A 2 -7.26 4.16 -1.51
CA GLU A 2 -8.19 5.30 -1.47
C GLU A 2 -7.48 6.65 -1.60
N ASP A 3 -6.31 6.84 -0.97
CA ASP A 3 -5.56 8.11 -1.06
C ASP A 3 -5.14 8.46 -2.49
N PHE A 4 -4.69 7.47 -3.27
CA PHE A 4 -4.30 7.69 -4.67
C PHE A 4 -5.51 8.03 -5.54
N GLN A 5 -6.68 7.47 -5.23
CA GLN A 5 -7.92 7.73 -5.96
C GLN A 5 -8.49 9.10 -5.63
N LEU A 6 -8.66 9.41 -4.34
CA LEU A 6 -9.35 10.60 -3.89
C LEU A 6 -8.45 11.85 -3.92
N CYS A 7 -7.18 11.72 -3.55
CA CYS A 7 -6.28 12.87 -3.48
C CYS A 7 -5.59 13.16 -4.82
N LEU A 8 -5.27 12.13 -5.61
CA LEU A 8 -4.54 12.29 -6.88
C LEU A 8 -5.39 12.03 -8.13
N GLY A 9 -6.67 11.63 -7.98
CA GLY A 9 -7.55 11.34 -9.11
C GLY A 9 -7.13 10.12 -9.94
N ILE A 10 -6.32 9.22 -9.39
CA ILE A 10 -5.82 8.04 -10.10
C ILE A 10 -6.79 6.89 -9.95
N GLN A 11 -7.26 6.33 -11.06
CA GLN A 11 -8.21 5.21 -11.02
C GLN A 11 -7.68 4.04 -10.18
N GLY A 12 -8.54 3.53 -9.30
CA GLY A 12 -8.30 2.32 -8.51
C GLY A 12 -8.22 1.05 -9.34
N PRO A 13 -7.59 -0.03 -8.84
CA PRO A 13 -7.80 -1.36 -9.35
C PRO A 13 -9.27 -1.76 -9.25
N GLU A 14 -9.68 -2.75 -10.02
CA GLU A 14 -11.03 -3.31 -9.90
C GLU A 14 -11.22 -3.91 -8.51
N ALA A 15 -12.40 -3.71 -7.93
CA ALA A 15 -12.71 -4.23 -6.59
C ALA A 15 -12.67 -5.77 -6.61
N GLY A 16 -11.57 -6.35 -6.10
CA GLY A 16 -11.39 -7.80 -6.12
C GLY A 16 -9.97 -8.21 -5.75
N GLY A 17 -9.88 -9.15 -4.81
CA GLY A 17 -8.62 -9.72 -4.34
C GLY A 17 -8.82 -10.44 -3.02
N LYS A 18 -8.99 -11.76 -3.08
CA LYS A 18 -9.25 -12.58 -1.88
C LYS A 18 -7.98 -12.77 -1.04
N ASP A 19 -6.82 -12.77 -1.70
CA ASP A 19 -5.56 -13.21 -1.09
C ASP A 19 -4.49 -12.10 -1.13
N ILE A 20 -3.53 -12.12 -0.19
CA ILE A 20 -2.48 -11.10 -0.05
C ILE A 20 -1.70 -10.85 -1.34
N SER A 21 -1.38 -11.90 -2.10
CA SER A 21 -0.67 -11.79 -3.38
C SER A 21 -1.45 -10.97 -4.42
N SER A 22 -2.77 -11.17 -4.50
CA SER A 22 -3.62 -10.37 -5.40
C SER A 22 -3.66 -8.89 -5.01
N LYS A 23 -3.57 -8.58 -3.71
CA LYS A 23 -3.48 -7.19 -3.22
C LYS A 23 -2.16 -6.54 -3.63
N ILE A 24 -1.04 -7.25 -3.54
CA ILE A 24 0.28 -6.74 -3.94
C ILE A 24 0.29 -6.35 -5.42
N GLU A 25 -0.23 -7.19 -6.30
CA GLU A 25 -0.29 -6.88 -7.74
C GLU A 25 -1.21 -5.70 -8.06
N ASN A 26 -2.34 -5.58 -7.34
CA ASN A 26 -3.21 -4.40 -7.42
C ASN A 26 -2.46 -3.11 -7.03
N PHE A 27 -1.65 -3.14 -5.97
CA PHE A 27 -0.81 -2.00 -5.57
C PHE A 27 0.26 -1.67 -6.61
N LYS A 28 0.94 -2.66 -7.19
CA LYS A 28 1.92 -2.45 -8.26
C LYS A 28 1.28 -1.77 -9.47
N GLY A 29 0.10 -2.24 -9.90
CA GLY A 29 -0.64 -1.64 -11.00
C GLY A 29 -1.01 -0.18 -10.73
N MET A 30 -1.46 0.12 -9.52
CA MET A 30 -1.79 1.47 -9.09
C MET A 30 -0.57 2.39 -9.02
N ILE A 31 0.51 1.97 -8.37
CA ILE A 31 1.78 2.70 -8.34
C ILE A 31 2.30 2.94 -9.77
N GLY A 32 2.16 1.97 -10.67
CA GLY A 32 2.49 2.13 -12.08
C GLY A 32 1.70 3.24 -12.78
N ARG A 33 0.40 3.40 -12.46
CA ARG A 33 -0.41 4.53 -12.96
C ARG A 33 0.04 5.87 -12.36
N VAL A 34 0.32 5.90 -11.06
CA VAL A 34 0.82 7.11 -10.37
C VAL A 34 2.19 7.52 -10.94
N LYS A 35 3.12 6.58 -11.15
CA LYS A 35 4.44 6.84 -11.74
C LYS A 35 4.35 7.46 -13.13
N LYS A 36 3.37 7.06 -13.95
CA LYS A 36 3.10 7.70 -15.26
C LYS A 36 2.59 9.13 -15.11
N ALA A 37 1.74 9.41 -14.12
CA ALA A 37 1.21 10.75 -13.86
C ALA A 37 2.25 11.69 -13.22
N TYR A 38 3.19 11.15 -12.44
CA TYR A 38 4.20 11.89 -11.70
C TYR A 38 5.62 11.37 -12.01
N PRO A 39 6.15 11.60 -13.23
CA PRO A 39 7.38 10.97 -13.73
C PRO A 39 8.66 11.38 -13.01
N ASN A 40 8.64 12.50 -12.27
CA ASN A 40 9.79 12.99 -11.51
C ASN A 40 9.88 12.41 -10.09
N THR A 41 8.89 11.60 -9.68
CA THR A 41 8.90 10.96 -8.36
C THR A 41 9.87 9.79 -8.37
N SER A 42 10.82 9.78 -7.43
CA SER A 42 11.86 8.76 -7.34
C SER A 42 11.43 7.51 -6.56
N VAL A 43 10.55 7.68 -5.57
CA VAL A 43 10.13 6.62 -4.64
C VAL A 43 8.62 6.66 -4.43
N PHE A 44 8.00 5.48 -4.47
CA PHE A 44 6.61 5.27 -4.11
C PHE A 44 6.55 4.23 -3.00
N ALA A 45 5.88 4.54 -1.89
CA ALA A 45 5.77 3.64 -0.76
C ALA A 45 4.31 3.55 -0.29
N ASN A 46 3.88 2.36 0.10
CA ASN A 46 2.57 2.15 0.69
C ASN A 46 2.62 1.07 1.76
N THR A 47 1.91 1.30 2.86
CA THR A 47 1.73 0.30 3.91
C THR A 47 0.65 -0.70 3.51
N LEU A 48 0.93 -1.98 3.70
CA LEU A 48 -0.03 -3.06 3.49
C LEU A 48 -0.67 -3.40 4.85
N ARG A 49 -1.89 -2.91 5.09
CA ARG A 49 -2.64 -3.21 6.33
C ARG A 49 -3.83 -4.11 6.08
N GLN A 50 -3.98 -5.12 6.92
CA GLN A 50 -5.25 -5.83 7.10
C GLN A 50 -5.61 -5.87 8.59
N VAL A 51 -6.85 -5.49 8.90
CA VAL A 51 -7.37 -5.53 10.27
C VAL A 51 -7.96 -6.91 10.53
N VAL A 52 -7.38 -7.66 11.49
CA VAL A 52 -7.97 -8.92 11.96
C VAL A 52 -8.98 -8.63 13.07
N ASN A 53 -8.57 -7.82 14.05
CA ASN A 53 -9.43 -7.24 15.07
C ASN A 53 -8.79 -5.93 15.59
N ALA A 54 -9.44 -5.26 16.55
CA ALA A 54 -8.95 -3.97 17.09
C ALA A 54 -7.54 -4.02 17.70
N ASN A 55 -7.12 -5.17 18.23
CA ASN A 55 -5.83 -5.38 18.89
C ASN A 55 -4.78 -6.06 17.99
N THR A 56 -5.19 -6.60 16.84
CA THR A 56 -4.34 -7.42 15.97
C THR A 56 -4.52 -7.03 14.52
N HIS A 57 -3.44 -6.58 13.89
CA HIS A 57 -3.39 -6.31 12.47
C HIS A 57 -2.32 -7.19 11.80
N LEU A 58 -2.48 -7.43 10.51
CA LEU A 58 -1.36 -7.75 9.64
C LEU A 58 -0.82 -6.44 9.06
N TRP A 59 0.50 -6.25 9.16
CA TRP A 59 1.19 -5.06 8.69
C TRP A 59 2.43 -5.42 7.89
N GLY A 60 2.51 -4.85 6.70
CA GLY A 60 3.62 -4.97 5.77
C GLY A 60 3.78 -3.69 4.97
N ALA A 61 4.58 -3.72 3.91
CA ALA A 61 4.83 -2.57 3.06
C ALA A 61 5.21 -2.98 1.64
N ILE A 62 4.96 -2.08 0.70
CA ILE A 62 5.47 -2.17 -0.67
C ILE A 62 6.16 -0.85 -1.01
N LEU A 63 7.33 -0.95 -1.65
CA LEU A 63 8.12 0.18 -2.07
C LEU A 63 8.62 -0.04 -3.50
N LEU A 64 8.56 1.02 -4.30
CA LEU A 64 9.19 1.13 -5.61
C LEU A 64 10.19 2.28 -5.56
N GLU A 65 11.48 1.99 -5.74
CA GLU A 65 12.54 2.98 -5.95
C GLU A 65 13.08 2.82 -7.36
N GLY A 66 12.88 3.82 -8.22
CA GLY A 66 13.16 3.67 -9.65
C GLY A 66 12.35 2.51 -10.24
N ASP A 67 13.01 1.41 -10.58
CA ASP A 67 12.41 0.16 -11.07
C ASP A 67 12.55 -1.02 -10.08
N ASN A 68 13.14 -0.78 -8.91
CA ASN A 68 13.40 -1.80 -7.90
C ASN A 68 12.21 -1.91 -6.93
N TRP A 69 11.63 -3.11 -6.85
CA TRP A 69 10.55 -3.41 -5.91
C TRP A 69 11.09 -4.02 -4.63
N THR A 70 10.62 -3.51 -3.49
CA THR A 70 10.80 -4.13 -2.18
C THR A 70 9.43 -4.41 -1.57
N ILE A 71 9.23 -5.63 -1.08
CA ILE A 71 7.99 -6.06 -0.44
C ILE A 71 8.33 -6.59 0.94
N VAL A 72 7.67 -6.04 1.95
CA VAL A 72 7.65 -6.59 3.30
C VAL A 72 6.29 -7.26 3.46
N GLU A 73 6.30 -8.59 3.48
CA GLU A 73 5.08 -9.38 3.62
C GLU A 73 4.34 -9.02 4.92
N PRO A 74 3.00 -8.87 4.89
CA PRO A 74 2.23 -8.54 6.07
C PRO A 74 2.41 -9.58 7.18
N ARG A 75 2.95 -9.14 8.32
CA ARG A 75 3.08 -9.96 9.53
C ARG A 75 2.16 -9.47 10.62
N GLU A 76 1.85 -10.35 11.55
CA GLU A 76 1.04 -9.97 12.71
C GLU A 76 1.76 -8.93 13.58
N ILE A 77 1.01 -7.92 13.99
CA ILE A 77 1.39 -6.92 14.98
C ILE A 77 0.28 -6.75 16.02
N ARG A 78 0.67 -6.49 17.26
CA ARG A 78 -0.24 -6.07 18.33
C ARG A 78 -0.39 -4.56 18.33
N VAL A 79 -1.62 -4.09 18.38
CA VAL A 79 -1.95 -2.65 18.37
C VAL A 79 -2.14 -2.19 19.81
N LEU A 80 -1.35 -1.21 20.22
CA LEU A 80 -1.55 -0.46 21.47
C LEU A 80 -2.23 0.87 21.16
N ASP A 81 -1.65 1.63 20.21
CA ASP A 81 -2.25 2.79 19.57
C ASP A 81 -1.92 2.72 18.07
N ARG A 82 -2.90 3.03 17.22
CA ARG A 82 -2.77 2.97 15.75
C ARG A 82 -2.81 4.33 15.08
N ILE A 83 -3.12 5.41 15.82
CA ILE A 83 -3.24 6.75 15.25
C ILE A 83 -1.86 7.20 14.76
N GLY A 84 -1.81 7.77 13.56
CA GLY A 84 -0.57 8.23 12.94
C GLY A 84 0.36 7.12 12.43
N GLY A 85 -0.04 5.84 12.46
CA GLY A 85 0.82 4.74 12.02
C GLY A 85 1.25 4.80 10.55
N GLY A 86 0.50 5.53 9.71
CA GLY A 86 0.91 5.84 8.33
C GLY A 86 1.87 7.03 8.24
N ASP A 87 1.70 8.04 9.09
CA ASP A 87 2.60 9.21 9.15
C ASP A 87 3.96 8.86 9.73
N GLY A 88 4.01 7.85 10.61
CA GLY A 88 5.26 7.33 11.17
C GLY A 88 6.03 6.37 10.26
N PHE A 89 5.43 5.93 9.16
CA PHE A 89 6.07 5.10 8.13
C PHE A 89 6.72 6.00 7.07
#